data_AF-F4B1V5-F1
#
_entry.id   AF-F4B1V5-F1
#
_cell.length_a   1.000
_cell.length_b   1.000
_cell.length_c   1.000
_cell.angle_alpha   90.00
_cell.angle_beta   90.00
_cell.angle_gamma   90.00
#
_symmetry.space_group_name_H-M   'P 1'
#
loop_
_entity.id
_entity.type
_entity.pdbx_description
1 polymer ?
#
loop_
_entity_poly.entity_id
_entity_poly.type
_entity_poly.pdbx_seq_one_letter_code
_entity_poly.pdbx_strand_id
1 'polypeptide(L)'
;MESSKYLEDIASIKTMMSKSSRFMSLSGLSGILAGVYALIAAVVAHYLIQGHIQLFASSREDFLNLILRIFATAELAGNLIILFLVTLLLAIGTGIILTYKKAAKNKESIWDSSSKRLIANFAIPLVTGGVFSIVLIQYGIIGLIAPATLIFYGLALVNASKYTLGDIKYLGLANIIIGLIATQFIGYGLYFWALGFGVFHIIYGAIMYNKYDRQKDEK
;
A
#
# COMPACT_ATOMS: atom_id res chain seq x y z
N MET A 1 4.49 -14.58 49.06
CA MET A 1 3.32 -14.99 48.25
C MET A 1 2.53 -13.77 47.72
N GLU A 2 2.24 -12.75 48.54
CA GLU A 2 1.54 -11.54 48.09
C GLU A 2 2.28 -10.70 47.04
N SER A 3 3.61 -10.55 47.15
CA SER A 3 4.41 -9.76 46.19
C SER A 3 4.34 -10.28 44.75
N SER A 4 4.23 -11.61 44.58
CA SER A 4 4.06 -12.26 43.28
C SER A 4 2.73 -11.90 42.63
N LYS A 5 1.67 -11.82 43.43
CA LYS A 5 0.31 -11.50 42.98
C LYS A 5 0.20 -10.04 42.53
N TYR A 6 0.84 -9.11 43.25
CA TYR A 6 0.95 -7.71 42.82
C TYR A 6 1.70 -7.55 41.50
N LEU A 7 2.78 -8.31 41.26
CA LEU A 7 3.50 -8.29 39.99
C LEU A 7 2.64 -8.85 38.85
N GLU A 8 1.85 -9.89 39.11
CA GLU A 8 0.89 -10.49 38.17
C GLU A 8 -0.26 -9.53 37.82
N ASP A 9 -0.79 -8.82 38.81
CA ASP A 9 -1.85 -7.83 38.63
C ASP A 9 -1.35 -6.61 37.85
N ILE A 10 -0.13 -6.12 38.14
CA ILE A 10 0.51 -5.05 37.35
C ILE A 10 0.77 -5.52 35.92
N ALA A 11 1.24 -6.75 35.73
CA ALA A 11 1.43 -7.33 34.40
C ALA A 11 0.11 -7.46 33.64
N SER A 12 -0.97 -7.85 34.32
CA SER A 12 -2.33 -7.93 33.76
C SER A 12 -2.89 -6.57 33.40
N ILE A 13 -2.76 -5.56 34.27
CA ILE A 13 -3.16 -4.17 34.00
C ILE A 13 -2.39 -3.62 32.80
N LYS A 14 -1.07 -3.82 32.76
CA LYS A 14 -0.21 -3.37 31.64
C LYS A 14 -0.60 -4.06 30.32
N THR A 15 -0.92 -5.36 30.39
CA THR A 15 -1.40 -6.14 29.23
C THR A 15 -2.76 -5.64 28.77
N MET A 16 -3.68 -5.38 29.69
CA MET A 16 -5.02 -4.84 29.40
C MET A 16 -4.94 -3.43 28.80
N MET A 17 -4.09 -2.55 29.33
CA MET A 17 -3.82 -1.21 28.78
C MET A 17 -3.13 -1.25 27.41
N SER A 18 -2.22 -2.20 27.18
CA SER A 18 -1.57 -2.37 25.87
C SER A 18 -2.51 -2.93 24.81
N LYS A 19 -3.48 -3.77 25.21
CA LYS A 19 -4.52 -4.30 24.31
C LYS A 19 -5.61 -3.28 24.03
N SER A 20 -6.09 -2.54 25.03
CA SER A 20 -7.17 -1.55 24.85
C SER A 20 -6.79 -0.36 23.96
N SER A 21 -5.49 -0.11 23.77
CA SER A 21 -4.98 0.99 22.95
C SER A 21 -4.67 0.63 21.49
N ARG A 22 -4.69 -0.66 21.11
CA ARG A 22 -4.38 -1.13 19.75
C ARG A 22 -5.36 -2.24 19.40
N PHE A 23 -6.49 -1.92 18.78
CA PHE A 23 -7.59 -2.89 18.65
C PHE A 23 -7.93 -3.33 17.23
N MET A 24 -7.43 -2.67 16.18
CA MET A 24 -7.69 -3.13 14.81
C MET A 24 -6.62 -4.13 14.35
N SER A 25 -7.02 -5.39 14.21
CA SER A 25 -6.27 -6.41 13.48
C SER A 25 -6.77 -6.45 12.03
N LEU A 26 -6.04 -5.81 11.10
CA LEU A 26 -6.32 -5.94 9.67
C LEU A 26 -6.29 -7.43 9.27
N SER A 27 -7.09 -7.82 8.29
CA SER A 27 -7.04 -9.19 7.74
C SER A 27 -5.72 -9.42 7.01
N GLY A 28 -5.07 -10.57 7.21
CA GLY A 28 -3.87 -10.92 6.44
C GLY A 28 -4.18 -11.18 4.97
N LEU A 29 -5.37 -11.74 4.69
CA LEU A 29 -5.86 -12.00 3.33
C LEU A 29 -5.98 -10.72 2.51
N SER A 30 -6.32 -9.57 3.12
CA SER A 30 -6.38 -8.31 2.37
C SER A 30 -5.01 -7.84 1.90
N GLY A 31 -3.96 -8.07 2.70
CA GLY A 31 -2.58 -7.80 2.29
C GLY A 31 -2.14 -8.66 1.10
N ILE A 32 -2.48 -9.95 1.12
CA ILE A 32 -2.19 -10.87 0.02
C ILE A 32 -2.90 -10.42 -1.26
N LEU A 33 -4.21 -10.15 -1.18
CA LEU A 33 -5.00 -9.72 -2.35
C LEU A 33 -4.52 -8.39 -2.91
N ALA A 34 -4.23 -7.40 -2.05
CA ALA A 34 -3.67 -6.12 -2.48
C ALA A 34 -2.36 -6.32 -3.26
N GLY A 35 -1.48 -7.19 -2.77
CA GLY A 35 -0.24 -7.52 -3.45
C GLY A 35 -0.44 -8.24 -4.79
N VAL A 36 -1.40 -9.17 -4.88
CA VAL A 36 -1.77 -9.83 -6.16
C VAL A 36 -2.31 -8.82 -7.16
N TYR A 37 -3.20 -7.91 -6.75
CA TYR A 37 -3.73 -6.86 -7.63
C TYR A 37 -2.63 -5.93 -8.12
N ALA A 38 -1.68 -5.57 -7.27
CA ALA A 38 -0.53 -4.76 -7.66
C ALA A 38 0.37 -5.50 -8.66
N LEU A 39 0.65 -6.79 -8.48
CA LEU A 39 1.45 -7.55 -9.45
C LEU A 39 0.76 -7.67 -10.81
N ILE A 40 -0.54 -7.94 -10.83
CA ILE A 40 -1.33 -7.96 -12.07
C ILE A 40 -1.28 -6.59 -12.75
N ALA A 41 -1.50 -5.51 -12.00
CA ALA A 41 -1.42 -4.15 -12.51
C ALA A 41 -0.03 -3.83 -13.07
N ALA A 42 1.05 -4.28 -12.41
CA ALA A 42 2.40 -4.07 -12.90
C ALA A 42 2.66 -4.78 -14.24
N VAL A 43 2.16 -6.01 -14.39
CA VAL A 43 2.24 -6.77 -15.65
C VAL A 43 1.44 -6.08 -16.76
N VAL A 44 0.21 -5.66 -16.48
CA VAL A 44 -0.64 -4.94 -17.46
C VAL A 44 0.03 -3.62 -17.86
N ALA A 45 0.52 -2.84 -16.89
CA ALA A 45 1.24 -1.60 -17.14
C ALA A 45 2.50 -1.82 -17.99
N HIS A 46 3.24 -2.92 -17.77
CA HIS A 46 4.40 -3.26 -18.57
C HIS A 46 4.05 -3.44 -20.05
N TYR A 47 2.97 -4.17 -20.36
CA TYR A 47 2.52 -4.36 -21.74
C TYR A 47 2.00 -3.07 -22.36
N LEU A 48 1.27 -2.22 -21.60
CA LEU A 48 0.84 -0.91 -22.08
C LEU A 48 2.03 -0.01 -22.45
N ILE A 49 3.05 0.02 -21.60
CA ILE A 49 4.27 0.81 -21.84
C ILE A 49 5.06 0.25 -23.02
N GLN A 50 5.24 -1.08 -23.12
CA GLN A 50 5.96 -1.68 -24.24
C GLN A 50 5.26 -1.46 -25.58
N GLY A 51 3.93 -1.62 -25.63
CA GLY A 51 3.15 -1.35 -26.84
C GLY A 51 3.31 0.11 -27.30
N HIS A 52 3.32 1.04 -26.35
CA HIS A 52 3.60 2.45 -26.62
C HIS A 52 5.01 2.64 -27.19
N ILE A 53 6.06 2.06 -26.58
CA ILE A 53 7.45 2.19 -27.08
C ILE A 53 7.59 1.65 -28.52
N GLN A 54 6.96 0.53 -28.84
CA GLN A 54 7.02 -0.08 -30.18
C GLN A 54 6.38 0.81 -31.26
N LEU A 55 5.32 1.55 -30.93
CA LEU A 55 4.69 2.53 -31.83
C LEU A 55 5.65 3.68 -32.21
N PHE A 56 6.62 4.03 -31.37
CA PHE A 56 7.57 5.13 -31.64
C PHE A 56 8.91 4.70 -32.24
N ALA A 57 9.24 3.42 -32.20
CA ALA A 57 10.50 2.89 -32.73
C ALA A 57 10.59 2.94 -34.27
N SER A 58 9.49 3.22 -34.97
CA SER A 58 9.33 3.00 -36.41
C SER A 58 8.97 4.24 -37.26
N SER A 59 9.11 5.48 -36.76
CA SER A 59 8.59 6.68 -37.45
C SER A 59 9.64 7.72 -37.87
N ARG A 60 9.58 8.16 -39.14
CA ARG A 60 10.18 9.41 -39.66
C ARG A 60 9.62 10.63 -38.92
N GLU A 61 10.45 11.66 -38.69
CA GLU A 61 10.05 12.90 -38.01
C GLU A 61 9.23 13.85 -38.90
N ASP A 62 8.00 13.45 -39.23
CA ASP A 62 7.04 14.32 -39.92
C ASP A 62 5.96 14.85 -38.96
N PHE A 63 5.34 15.99 -39.31
CA PHE A 63 4.32 16.67 -38.48
C PHE A 63 3.16 15.76 -38.05
N LEU A 64 2.70 14.86 -38.94
CA LEU A 64 1.66 13.86 -38.61
C LEU A 64 2.12 12.89 -37.52
N ASN A 65 3.39 12.46 -37.55
CA ASN A 65 3.93 11.58 -36.51
C ASN A 65 3.99 12.31 -35.16
N LEU A 66 4.35 13.60 -35.12
CA LEU A 66 4.32 14.40 -33.90
C LEU A 66 2.92 14.44 -33.26
N ILE A 67 1.88 14.71 -34.06
CA ILE A 67 0.49 14.72 -33.58
C ILE A 67 0.10 13.34 -33.02
N LEU A 68 0.42 12.26 -33.74
CA LEU A 68 0.16 10.89 -33.27
C LEU A 68 0.89 10.59 -31.94
N ARG A 69 2.12 11.10 -31.73
CA ARG A 69 2.83 10.93 -30.45
C ARG A 69 2.12 11.60 -29.30
N ILE A 70 1.59 12.81 -29.51
CA ILE A 70 0.85 13.54 -28.46
C ILE A 70 -0.41 12.78 -28.05
N PHE A 71 -1.19 12.28 -29.02
CA PHE A 71 -2.41 11.52 -28.71
C PHE A 71 -2.11 10.18 -28.03
N ALA A 72 -1.15 9.41 -28.54
CA ALA A 72 -0.79 8.13 -27.97
C ALA A 72 -0.18 8.24 -26.56
N THR A 73 0.54 9.34 -26.26
CA THR A 73 1.10 9.57 -24.90
C THR A 73 0.00 9.95 -23.92
N ALA A 74 -0.98 10.76 -24.34
CA ALA A 74 -2.17 11.07 -23.55
C ALA A 74 -3.02 9.81 -23.27
N GLU A 75 -3.19 8.95 -24.27
CA GLU A 75 -3.90 7.67 -24.13
C GLU A 75 -3.21 6.73 -23.14
N LEU A 76 -1.89 6.55 -23.26
CA LEU A 76 -1.11 5.76 -22.30
C LEU A 76 -1.27 6.28 -20.87
N ALA A 77 -1.14 7.59 -20.68
CA ALA A 77 -1.31 8.21 -19.37
C ALA A 77 -2.71 7.95 -18.79
N GLY A 78 -3.77 8.11 -19.61
CA GLY A 78 -5.14 7.80 -19.24
C GLY A 78 -5.33 6.33 -18.83
N ASN A 79 -4.78 5.40 -19.61
CA ASN A 79 -4.85 3.96 -19.32
C ASN A 79 -4.14 3.60 -18.01
N LEU A 80 -2.97 4.19 -17.74
CA LEU A 80 -2.24 3.96 -16.48
C LEU A 80 -2.98 4.54 -15.27
N ILE A 81 -3.62 5.71 -15.41
CA ILE A 81 -4.43 6.31 -14.34
C ILE A 81 -5.66 5.43 -14.04
N ILE A 82 -6.37 4.96 -15.07
CA ILE A 82 -7.52 4.06 -14.91
C ILE A 82 -7.09 2.77 -14.22
N LEU A 83 -5.97 2.17 -14.66
CA LEU A 83 -5.41 0.97 -14.05
C LEU A 83 -5.09 1.19 -12.57
N PHE A 84 -4.42 2.29 -12.23
CA PHE A 84 -4.15 2.67 -10.85
C PHE A 84 -5.43 2.80 -10.02
N LEU A 85 -6.45 3.49 -10.52
CA LEU A 85 -7.72 3.68 -9.81
C LEU A 85 -8.45 2.36 -9.59
N VAL A 86 -8.51 1.49 -10.60
CA VAL A 86 -9.13 0.16 -10.50
C VAL A 86 -8.40 -0.69 -9.45
N THR A 87 -7.07 -0.75 -9.52
CA THR A 87 -6.26 -1.50 -8.54
C THR A 87 -6.45 -0.97 -7.11
N LEU A 88 -6.48 0.36 -6.95
CA LEU A 88 -6.71 1.01 -5.66
C LEU A 88 -8.10 0.67 -5.10
N LEU A 89 -9.15 0.77 -5.92
CA LEU A 89 -10.51 0.45 -5.51
C LEU A 89 -10.67 -1.02 -5.12
N LEU A 90 -10.05 -1.95 -5.88
CA LEU A 90 -10.05 -3.37 -5.53
C LEU A 90 -9.33 -3.64 -4.21
N ALA A 91 -8.15 -3.06 -4.01
CA ALA A 91 -7.37 -3.24 -2.78
C ALA A 91 -8.09 -2.66 -1.55
N ILE A 92 -8.64 -1.43 -1.66
CA ILE A 92 -9.39 -0.80 -0.56
C ILE A 92 -10.69 -1.55 -0.30
N GLY A 93 -11.47 -1.86 -1.34
CA GLY A 93 -12.75 -2.52 -1.22
C GLY A 93 -12.64 -3.90 -0.55
N THR A 94 -11.71 -4.73 -1.02
CA THR A 94 -11.44 -6.04 -0.40
C THR A 94 -10.87 -5.91 1.00
N GLY A 95 -10.00 -4.92 1.25
CA GLY A 95 -9.47 -4.59 2.56
C GLY A 95 -10.56 -4.28 3.59
N ILE A 96 -11.52 -3.43 3.23
CA ILE A 96 -12.65 -3.05 4.09
C ILE A 96 -13.56 -4.27 4.33
N ILE A 97 -13.94 -4.99 3.27
CA ILE A 97 -14.87 -6.14 3.37
C ILE A 97 -14.28 -7.23 4.27
N LEU A 98 -13.02 -7.62 4.06
CA LEU A 98 -12.39 -8.69 4.83
C LEU A 98 -12.13 -8.27 6.29
N THR A 99 -11.74 -7.01 6.51
CA THR A 99 -11.55 -6.49 7.86
C THR A 99 -12.89 -6.43 8.62
N TYR A 100 -13.97 -6.03 7.95
CA TYR A 100 -15.32 -6.05 8.54
C TYR A 100 -15.77 -7.46 8.91
N LYS A 101 -15.62 -8.43 8.00
CA LYS A 101 -15.96 -9.84 8.26
C LYS A 101 -15.18 -10.40 9.44
N LYS A 102 -13.87 -10.10 9.52
CA LYS A 102 -13.01 -10.53 10.62
C LYS A 102 -13.41 -9.93 11.96
N ALA A 103 -13.69 -8.64 11.99
CA ALA A 103 -14.13 -7.96 13.21
C ALA A 103 -15.49 -8.47 13.70
N ALA A 104 -16.43 -8.71 12.78
CA ALA A 104 -17.72 -9.32 13.09
C ALA A 104 -17.56 -10.72 13.71
N LYS A 105 -16.68 -11.57 13.14
CA LYS A 105 -16.36 -12.90 13.69
C LYS A 105 -15.78 -12.80 15.11
N ASN A 106 -14.96 -11.79 15.39
CA ASN A 106 -14.30 -11.60 16.69
C ASN A 106 -15.13 -10.78 17.70
N LYS A 107 -16.34 -10.32 17.34
CA LYS A 107 -17.16 -9.39 18.13
C LYS A 107 -16.42 -8.09 18.51
N GLU A 108 -15.56 -7.61 17.60
CA GLU A 108 -14.77 -6.37 17.77
C GLU A 108 -15.45 -5.22 17.01
N SER A 109 -15.42 -4.00 17.57
CA SER A 109 -15.89 -2.80 16.85
C SER A 109 -14.81 -2.32 15.87
N ILE A 110 -15.16 -2.18 14.59
CA ILE A 110 -14.26 -1.61 13.57
C ILE A 110 -14.14 -0.08 13.63
N TRP A 111 -15.07 0.60 14.32
CA TRP A 111 -15.19 2.05 14.26
C TRP A 111 -15.08 2.69 15.64
N ASP A 112 -13.89 2.59 16.22
CA ASP A 112 -13.57 3.17 17.52
C ASP A 112 -12.62 4.38 17.39
N SER A 113 -12.21 4.91 18.55
CA SER A 113 -11.27 6.04 18.60
C SER A 113 -9.89 5.71 18.02
N SER A 114 -9.45 4.44 18.09
CA SER A 114 -8.19 3.96 17.52
C SER A 114 -8.28 3.91 16.00
N SER A 115 -9.38 3.39 15.44
CA SER A 115 -9.61 3.35 13.98
C SER A 115 -9.60 4.74 13.36
N LYS A 116 -10.26 5.71 14.01
CA LYS A 116 -10.26 7.12 13.54
C LYS A 116 -8.85 7.71 13.55
N ARG A 117 -8.08 7.47 14.62
CA ARG A 117 -6.68 7.94 14.71
C ARG A 117 -5.79 7.27 13.67
N LEU A 118 -5.98 5.97 13.43
CA LEU A 118 -5.26 5.23 12.40
C LEU A 118 -5.51 5.83 11.02
N ILE A 119 -6.78 6.00 10.64
CA ILE A 119 -7.15 6.56 9.33
C ILE A 119 -6.59 7.97 9.17
N ALA A 120 -6.72 8.83 10.18
CA ALA A 120 -6.18 10.19 10.12
C ALA A 120 -4.64 10.19 9.92
N ASN A 121 -3.92 9.36 10.69
CA ASN A 121 -2.46 9.29 10.60
C ASN A 121 -1.95 8.61 9.34
N PHE A 122 -2.74 7.69 8.77
CA PHE A 122 -2.48 7.09 7.47
C PHE A 122 -2.75 8.09 6.33
N ALA A 123 -3.87 8.82 6.41
CA ALA A 123 -4.30 9.73 5.36
C ALA A 123 -3.37 10.93 5.18
N ILE A 124 -2.78 11.46 6.25
CA ILE A 124 -1.91 12.65 6.17
C ILE A 124 -0.74 12.41 5.18
N PRO A 125 0.17 11.42 5.37
CA PRO A 125 1.25 11.22 4.40
C PRO A 125 0.76 10.73 3.04
N LEU A 126 -0.31 9.93 2.99
CA LEU A 126 -0.84 9.40 1.73
C LEU A 126 -1.37 10.50 0.82
N VAL A 127 -2.21 11.40 1.36
CA VAL A 127 -2.77 12.53 0.63
C VAL A 127 -1.66 13.50 0.24
N THR A 128 -0.73 13.81 1.14
CA THR A 128 0.44 14.64 0.81
C THR A 128 1.24 14.04 -0.35
N GLY A 129 1.50 12.73 -0.34
CA GLY A 129 2.21 12.04 -1.42
C GLY A 129 1.44 12.00 -2.74
N GLY A 130 0.13 11.84 -2.70
CA GLY A 130 -0.73 11.91 -3.88
C GLY A 130 -0.72 13.30 -4.52
N VAL A 131 -0.90 14.36 -3.72
CA VAL A 131 -0.79 15.75 -4.19
C VAL A 131 0.61 16.04 -4.71
N PHE A 132 1.66 15.59 -4.01
CA PHE A 132 3.04 15.74 -4.46
C PHE A 132 3.29 15.03 -5.79
N SER A 133 2.71 13.84 -6.01
CA SER A 133 2.81 13.11 -7.28
C SER A 133 2.15 13.86 -8.44
N ILE A 134 1.03 14.55 -8.18
CA ILE A 134 0.39 15.45 -9.17
C ILE A 134 1.32 16.61 -9.53
N VAL A 135 1.99 17.20 -8.53
CA VAL A 135 2.99 18.27 -8.76
C VAL A 135 4.16 17.74 -9.61
N LEU A 136 4.64 16.52 -9.36
CA LEU A 136 5.70 15.91 -10.19
C LEU A 136 5.26 15.75 -11.65
N ILE A 137 4.00 15.36 -11.90
CA ILE A 137 3.43 15.30 -13.25
C ILE A 137 3.41 16.70 -13.88
N GLN A 138 2.98 17.72 -13.13
CA GLN A 138 2.91 19.10 -13.62
C GLN A 138 4.28 19.64 -14.07
N TYR A 139 5.35 19.28 -13.36
CA TYR A 139 6.72 19.67 -13.70
C TYR A 139 7.43 18.69 -14.65
N GLY A 140 6.74 17.66 -15.16
CA GLY A 140 7.31 16.67 -16.09
C GLY A 140 8.29 15.68 -15.46
N ILE A 141 8.38 15.61 -14.13
CA ILE A 141 9.33 14.75 -13.39
C ILE A 141 8.70 13.38 -13.12
N ILE A 142 8.21 12.74 -14.19
CA ILE A 142 7.40 11.51 -14.13
C ILE A 142 8.18 10.33 -13.52
N GLY A 143 9.50 10.29 -13.74
CA GLY A 143 10.37 9.23 -13.21
C GLY A 143 10.35 9.12 -11.68
N LEU A 144 9.95 10.18 -10.97
CA LEU A 144 9.90 10.20 -9.51
C LEU A 144 8.53 9.84 -8.92
N ILE A 145 7.50 9.59 -9.73
CA ILE A 145 6.16 9.24 -9.24
C ILE A 145 6.16 7.89 -8.51
N ALA A 146 6.75 6.86 -9.12
CA ALA A 146 6.85 5.54 -8.51
C ALA A 146 7.61 5.56 -7.15
N PRO A 147 8.82 6.14 -7.04
CA PRO A 147 9.48 6.24 -5.74
C PRO A 147 8.71 7.14 -4.75
N ALA A 148 8.11 8.25 -5.19
CA ALA A 148 7.31 9.10 -4.31
C ALA A 148 6.13 8.34 -3.70
N THR A 149 5.36 7.61 -4.51
CA THR A 149 4.23 6.82 -4.01
C THR A 149 4.67 5.75 -3.01
N LEU A 150 5.78 5.06 -3.25
CA LEU A 150 6.37 4.09 -2.30
C LEU A 150 6.77 4.74 -0.97
N ILE A 151 7.49 5.88 -1.02
CA ILE A 151 7.96 6.59 0.16
C ILE A 151 6.79 7.10 0.99
N PHE A 152 5.85 7.83 0.39
CA PHE A 152 4.73 8.43 1.10
C PHE A 152 3.75 7.37 1.63
N TYR A 153 3.53 6.28 0.88
CA TYR A 153 2.79 5.13 1.38
C TYR A 153 3.51 4.49 2.57
N GLY A 154 4.82 4.27 2.47
CA GLY A 154 5.60 3.72 3.58
C GLY A 154 5.57 4.60 4.83
N LEU A 155 5.63 5.92 4.67
CA LEU A 155 5.46 6.89 5.75
C LEU A 155 4.03 6.85 6.33
N ALA A 156 3.01 6.69 5.49
CA ALA A 156 1.63 6.51 5.93
C ALA A 156 1.49 5.27 6.83
N LEU A 157 2.09 4.13 6.44
CA LEU A 157 2.10 2.91 7.25
C LEU A 157 2.87 3.09 8.57
N VAL A 158 4.05 3.69 8.53
CA VAL A 158 4.83 3.94 9.75
C VAL A 158 4.06 4.85 10.72
N ASN A 159 3.40 5.89 10.21
CA ASN A 159 2.62 6.79 11.05
C ASN A 159 1.36 6.12 11.63
N ALA A 160 0.66 5.33 10.82
CA ALA A 160 -0.52 4.56 11.22
C ALA A 160 -0.20 3.43 12.21
N SER A 161 1.02 2.86 12.14
CA SER A 161 1.44 1.69 12.93
C SER A 161 1.31 1.86 14.45
N LYS A 162 1.29 3.10 14.94
CA LYS A 162 1.10 3.41 16.37
C LYS A 162 -0.30 3.06 16.88
N TYR A 163 -1.28 2.94 15.98
CA TYR A 163 -2.71 2.79 16.28
C TYR A 163 -3.31 1.46 15.80
N THR A 164 -2.47 0.52 15.34
CA THR A 164 -2.89 -0.81 14.89
C THR A 164 -2.04 -1.91 15.51
N LEU A 165 -2.60 -3.12 15.53
CA LEU A 165 -1.87 -4.33 15.85
C LEU A 165 -1.27 -4.92 14.59
N GLY A 166 -0.03 -5.36 14.71
CA GLY A 166 0.68 -6.02 13.64
C GLY A 166 1.96 -5.28 13.28
N ASP A 167 2.80 -6.00 12.57
CA ASP A 167 4.15 -5.60 12.20
C ASP A 167 4.14 -4.69 10.95
N ILE A 168 3.06 -3.90 10.75
CA ILE A 168 2.83 -3.03 9.58
C ILE A 168 3.90 -1.95 9.45
N LYS A 169 4.51 -1.55 10.57
CA LYS A 169 5.66 -0.64 10.60
C LYS A 169 6.79 -1.16 9.70
N TYR A 170 7.06 -2.47 9.70
CA TYR A 170 8.14 -3.05 8.91
C TYR A 170 7.81 -3.05 7.41
N LEU A 171 6.55 -3.28 7.03
CA LEU A 171 6.09 -3.07 5.65
C LEU A 171 6.30 -1.61 5.21
N GLY A 172 5.99 -0.66 6.11
CA GLY A 172 6.22 0.77 5.87
C GLY A 172 7.70 1.10 5.68
N LEU A 173 8.57 0.62 6.57
CA LEU A 173 10.02 0.81 6.46
C LEU A 173 10.60 0.18 5.18
N ALA A 174 10.15 -1.02 4.82
CA ALA A 174 10.57 -1.67 3.58
C ALA A 174 10.19 -0.85 2.34
N ASN A 175 8.97 -0.28 2.31
CA ASN A 175 8.52 0.60 1.23
C ASN A 175 9.29 1.94 1.18
N ILE A 176 9.63 2.52 2.34
CA ILE A 176 10.49 3.72 2.38
C ILE A 176 11.87 3.42 1.82
N ILE A 177 12.52 2.35 2.27
CA ILE A 177 13.87 1.98 1.82
C ILE A 177 13.87 1.72 0.32
N ILE A 178 12.93 0.91 -0.18
CA ILE A 178 12.90 0.59 -1.60
C ILE A 178 12.51 1.80 -2.46
N GLY A 179 11.64 2.68 -1.95
CA GLY A 179 11.29 3.93 -2.63
C GLY A 179 12.48 4.90 -2.70
N LEU A 180 13.28 5.01 -1.64
CA LEU A 180 14.52 5.79 -1.65
C LEU A 180 15.54 5.21 -2.63
N ILE A 181 15.74 3.88 -2.66
CA ILE A 181 16.59 3.22 -3.65
C ILE A 181 16.08 3.52 -5.07
N ALA A 182 14.78 3.42 -5.29
CA ALA A 182 14.16 3.67 -6.60
C ALA A 182 14.39 5.11 -7.13
N THR A 183 14.62 6.10 -6.26
CA THR A 183 15.00 7.47 -6.70
C THR A 183 16.33 7.51 -7.46
N GLN A 184 17.21 6.53 -7.23
CA GLN A 184 18.54 6.46 -7.85
C GLN A 184 18.53 5.69 -9.19
N PHE A 185 17.43 5.01 -9.51
CA PHE A 185 17.29 4.13 -10.68
C PHE A 185 16.07 4.52 -11.51
N ILE A 186 16.08 5.73 -12.06
CA ILE A 186 15.02 6.23 -12.93
C ILE A 186 14.83 5.30 -14.14
N GLY A 187 13.59 5.02 -14.50
CA GLY A 187 13.21 4.04 -15.53
C GLY A 187 12.85 2.66 -14.99
N TYR A 188 13.33 2.29 -13.80
CA TYR A 188 12.98 1.03 -13.14
C TYR A 188 11.78 1.14 -12.18
N GLY A 189 11.08 2.29 -12.19
CA GLY A 189 10.00 2.60 -11.25
C GLY A 189 8.92 1.51 -11.15
N LEU A 190 8.53 0.90 -12.28
CA LEU A 190 7.53 -0.16 -12.30
C LEU A 190 7.98 -1.42 -11.54
N TYR A 191 9.26 -1.79 -11.62
CA TYR A 191 9.82 -2.94 -10.91
C TYR A 191 9.84 -2.71 -9.40
N PHE A 192 10.29 -1.52 -8.96
CA PHE A 192 10.26 -1.15 -7.55
C PHE A 192 8.84 -1.04 -7.02
N TRP A 193 7.91 -0.55 -7.84
CA TRP A 193 6.49 -0.48 -7.48
C TRP A 193 5.89 -1.88 -7.32
N ALA A 194 6.18 -2.82 -8.23
CA ALA A 194 5.77 -4.22 -8.11
C ALA A 194 6.38 -4.91 -6.88
N LEU A 195 7.62 -4.59 -6.54
CA LEU A 195 8.29 -5.10 -5.35
C LEU A 195 7.63 -4.58 -4.06
N GLY A 196 7.40 -3.28 -3.95
CA GLY A 196 6.81 -2.65 -2.75
C GLY A 196 5.32 -2.92 -2.57
N PHE A 197 4.50 -2.62 -3.59
CA PHE A 197 3.06 -2.80 -3.53
C PHE A 197 2.60 -4.24 -3.80
N GLY A 198 3.41 -5.05 -4.49
CA GLY A 198 3.12 -6.44 -4.78
C GLY A 198 3.76 -7.40 -3.77
N VAL A 199 5.05 -7.66 -3.96
CA VAL A 199 5.77 -8.71 -3.21
C VAL A 199 5.76 -8.46 -1.70
N PHE A 200 6.12 -7.25 -1.25
CA PHE A 200 6.15 -6.97 0.19
C PHE A 200 4.76 -7.09 0.84
N HIS A 201 3.70 -6.73 0.12
CA HIS A 201 2.33 -6.87 0.61
C HIS A 201 1.91 -8.34 0.73
N ILE A 202 2.28 -9.19 -0.22
CA ILE A 202 2.03 -10.64 -0.14
C ILE A 202 2.77 -11.23 1.06
N ILE A 203 4.05 -10.91 1.23
CA ILE A 203 4.86 -11.40 2.36
C ILE A 203 4.24 -10.94 3.69
N TYR A 204 3.93 -9.65 3.81
CA TYR A 204 3.30 -9.10 5.00
C TYR A 204 1.95 -9.75 5.28
N GLY A 205 1.09 -9.87 4.27
CA GLY A 205 -0.23 -10.49 4.37
C GLY A 205 -0.16 -11.96 4.81
N ALA A 206 0.79 -12.72 4.28
CA ALA A 206 1.03 -14.11 4.67
C ALA A 206 1.51 -14.23 6.13
N ILE A 207 2.42 -13.36 6.57
CA ILE A 207 2.86 -13.30 7.99
C ILE A 207 1.67 -12.96 8.89
N MET A 208 0.89 -11.95 8.52
CA MET A 208 -0.28 -11.51 9.29
C MET A 208 -1.33 -12.63 9.38
N TYR A 209 -1.61 -13.31 8.27
CA TYR A 209 -2.55 -14.42 8.20
C TYR A 209 -2.13 -15.57 9.13
N ASN A 210 -0.86 -16.00 9.06
CA ASN A 210 -0.36 -17.09 9.89
C ASN A 210 -0.33 -16.75 11.38
N LYS A 211 0.02 -15.51 11.73
CA LYS A 211 0.20 -15.08 13.12
C LYS A 211 -1.12 -14.72 13.81
N TYR A 212 -2.10 -14.19 13.08
CA TYR A 212 -3.30 -13.60 13.69
C TYR A 212 -4.63 -14.14 13.16
N ASP A 213 -4.66 -14.72 11.96
CA ASP A 213 -5.92 -15.19 11.35
C ASP A 213 -6.05 -16.72 11.55
N ARG A 214 -5.04 -17.51 11.16
CA ARG A 214 -5.09 -18.98 11.19
C ARG A 214 -5.35 -19.57 12.59
N GLN A 215 -4.71 -19.04 13.64
CA GLN A 215 -4.87 -19.56 15.00
C GLN A 215 -6.26 -19.33 15.62
N LYS A 216 -7.05 -18.40 15.08
CA LYS A 216 -8.41 -18.11 15.55
C LYS A 216 -9.48 -18.86 14.75
N ASP A 217 -9.16 -19.35 13.55
CA ASP A 217 -10.12 -20.08 12.71
C ASP A 217 -10.25 -21.56 13.10
N GLU A 218 -9.28 -22.10 13.84
CA GLU A 218 -9.26 -23.49 14.34
C GLU A 218 -9.93 -23.67 15.72
N LYS A 219 -10.52 -22.62 16.30
CA LYS A 219 -11.29 -22.67 17.56
C LYS A 219 -12.74 -22.28 17.32
#